data_AF-A0A2A2ZEG4-F1
#
_entry.id   AF-A0A2A2ZEG4-F1
#
_cell.length_a   1.000
_cell.length_b   1.000
_cell.length_c   1.000
_cell.angle_alpha   90.00
_cell.angle_beta   90.00
_cell.angle_gamma   90.00
#
_symmetry.space_group_name_H-M   'P 1'
#
loop_
_entity.id
_entity.type
_entity.pdbx_description
1 polymer ?
#
loop_
_entity_poly.entity_id
_entity_poly.type
_entity_poly.pdbx_seq_one_letter_code
_entity_poly.pdbx_strand_id
1 'polypeptide(L)'
;MHTIEADYLVVGAGAMGMAFIDTLVTETAASQARVVVVDRHHAPGGHWTMAYPFVRLHQPSAFYGVNSLRLGGDSIDQIGWNRGLYELATADEICAYYDRVMRTRLLPTGRVRYFPDSEYLGDGRFRTLAGADHTVEVTRRIVDATYMHVSVPAMRPPPYTVGDGVDCVPPNELPRRPGYQRYVVVGAGKTGIDTCLWLLGQGVEPDRLTWIMPRDSWLLDRATMQPGALFAEQIKHSFTAQLRAINEAGSVAELFSRLEAAGLLLRIDPAVRPTMYRCATVTRLELEQLRRITDVVRLGHVRSIEPGAMVLDGGAVAVDGRALYLDCTADGAEKRPATPIFTPGRITLQSVRGCQQIFSAALIAHVEAGYGDDARRNELCVPLPHPDTDVDWLRLALADYTNQLRWFDDPELMTWLSGARLDLFGHLIGHLLPSASAKPRVRARILGIAKSVFAATAARLGELLAAEAALAAS
;
A
#
# COMPACT_ATOMS: atom_id res chain seq x y z
N MET A 1 -21.04 -26.54 18.81
CA MET A 1 -20.76 -26.07 17.44
C MET A 1 -21.99 -25.34 16.94
N HIS A 2 -21.89 -24.04 16.67
CA HIS A 2 -23.00 -23.23 16.16
C HIS A 2 -22.90 -23.07 14.65
N THR A 3 -24.01 -23.27 13.92
CA THR A 3 -24.05 -23.11 12.46
C THR A 3 -24.61 -21.75 12.08
N ILE A 4 -23.98 -21.07 11.12
CA ILE A 4 -24.42 -19.78 10.55
C ILE A 4 -24.51 -19.93 9.04
N GLU A 5 -25.66 -19.65 8.44
CA GLU A 5 -25.77 -19.54 6.99
C GLU A 5 -25.41 -18.13 6.51
N ALA A 6 -24.62 -18.03 5.44
CA ALA A 6 -24.29 -16.76 4.78
C ALA A 6 -23.95 -16.94 3.31
N ASP A 7 -24.05 -15.88 2.52
CA ASP A 7 -23.58 -15.88 1.14
C ASP A 7 -22.06 -15.80 1.08
N TYR A 8 -21.49 -14.96 1.94
CA TYR A 8 -20.05 -14.75 2.01
C TYR A 8 -19.52 -14.88 3.43
N LEU A 9 -18.34 -15.50 3.54
CA LEU A 9 -17.49 -15.42 4.73
C LEU A 9 -16.24 -14.62 4.39
N VAL A 10 -16.05 -13.46 5.01
CA VAL A 10 -14.84 -12.64 4.86
C VAL A 10 -13.92 -12.88 6.04
N VAL A 11 -12.69 -13.33 5.77
CA VAL A 11 -11.65 -13.56 6.77
C VAL A 11 -10.71 -12.36 6.76
N GLY A 12 -10.75 -11.58 7.85
CA GLY A 12 -10.01 -10.33 8.02
C GLY A 12 -10.87 -9.09 7.75
N ALA A 13 -11.04 -8.25 8.77
CA ALA A 13 -11.63 -6.91 8.72
C ALA A 13 -10.53 -5.82 8.69
N GLY A 14 -9.40 -6.12 8.05
CA GLY A 14 -8.39 -5.12 7.67
C GLY A 14 -8.87 -4.21 6.53
N ALA A 15 -8.03 -3.26 6.11
CA ALA A 15 -8.39 -2.25 5.11
C ALA A 15 -8.97 -2.83 3.79
N MET A 16 -8.38 -3.90 3.25
CA MET A 16 -8.91 -4.58 2.07
C MET A 16 -10.26 -5.25 2.34
N GLY A 17 -10.37 -6.00 3.45
CA GLY A 17 -11.62 -6.65 3.83
C GLY A 17 -12.75 -5.64 4.00
N MET A 18 -12.49 -4.53 4.68
CA MET A 18 -13.46 -3.46 4.88
C MET A 18 -13.91 -2.81 3.56
N ALA A 19 -12.99 -2.52 2.63
CA ALA A 19 -13.34 -1.96 1.32
C ALA A 19 -14.12 -2.94 0.42
N PHE A 20 -13.77 -4.22 0.49
CA PHE A 20 -14.51 -5.30 -0.19
C PHE A 20 -15.93 -5.41 0.37
N ILE A 21 -16.09 -5.52 1.69
CA ILE A 21 -17.40 -5.66 2.35
C ILE A 21 -18.29 -4.46 2.05
N ASP A 22 -17.75 -3.24 2.14
CA ASP A 22 -18.51 -2.01 1.87
C ASP A 22 -19.11 -1.98 0.48
N THR A 23 -18.28 -2.25 -0.53
CA THR A 23 -18.72 -2.28 -1.93
C THR A 23 -19.69 -3.42 -2.17
N LEU A 24 -19.37 -4.64 -1.69
CA LEU A 24 -20.21 -5.82 -1.87
C LEU A 24 -21.60 -5.61 -1.24
N VAL A 25 -21.67 -5.15 0.00
CA VAL A 25 -22.94 -4.92 0.71
C VAL A 25 -23.76 -3.85 0.00
N THR A 26 -23.12 -2.77 -0.46
CA THR A 26 -23.80 -1.70 -1.20
C THR A 26 -24.40 -2.22 -2.50
N GLU A 27 -23.63 -2.94 -3.31
CA GLU A 27 -24.04 -3.33 -4.66
C GLU A 27 -24.91 -4.59 -4.71
N THR A 28 -24.88 -5.41 -3.65
CA THR A 28 -25.79 -6.56 -3.50
C THR A 28 -27.05 -6.22 -2.70
N ALA A 29 -27.38 -4.94 -2.50
CA ALA A 29 -28.60 -4.55 -1.79
C ALA A 29 -29.87 -5.14 -2.42
N ALA A 30 -29.96 -5.25 -3.74
CA ALA A 30 -31.11 -5.84 -4.40
C ALA A 30 -31.25 -7.36 -4.15
N SER A 31 -30.13 -8.08 -4.02
CA SER A 31 -30.10 -9.52 -3.76
C SER A 31 -30.00 -9.89 -2.28
N GLN A 32 -29.90 -8.90 -1.39
CA GLN A 32 -29.87 -9.05 0.07
C GLN A 32 -28.78 -10.03 0.56
N ALA A 33 -27.61 -10.05 -0.09
CA ALA A 33 -26.53 -10.96 0.27
C ALA A 33 -26.10 -10.79 1.74
N ARG A 34 -25.95 -11.92 2.45
CA ARG A 34 -25.54 -12.01 3.86
C ARG A 34 -24.04 -12.24 3.96
N VAL A 35 -23.37 -11.50 4.83
CA VAL A 35 -21.92 -11.53 5.02
C VAL A 35 -21.59 -11.82 6.49
N VAL A 36 -20.78 -12.86 6.73
CA VAL A 36 -20.11 -13.09 8.00
C VAL A 36 -18.68 -12.58 7.89
N VAL A 37 -18.23 -11.82 8.88
CA VAL A 37 -16.87 -11.28 8.94
C VAL A 37 -16.21 -11.81 10.20
N VAL A 38 -15.06 -12.47 10.03
CA VAL A 38 -14.25 -13.01 11.13
C VAL A 38 -12.92 -12.29 11.14
N ASP A 39 -12.54 -11.72 12.29
CA ASP A 39 -11.25 -11.07 12.47
C ASP A 39 -10.64 -11.49 13.81
N ARG A 40 -9.33 -11.76 13.81
CA ARG A 40 -8.57 -12.09 15.02
C ARG A 40 -8.28 -10.89 15.92
N HIS A 41 -8.39 -9.68 15.39
CA HIS A 41 -8.24 -8.44 16.13
C HIS A 41 -9.56 -8.02 16.78
N HIS A 42 -9.43 -7.29 17.89
CA HIS A 42 -10.56 -6.80 18.70
C HIS A 42 -11.45 -5.76 17.99
N ALA A 43 -10.97 -5.18 16.89
CA ALA A 43 -11.65 -4.12 16.14
C ALA A 43 -11.26 -4.16 14.65
N PRO A 44 -12.10 -3.62 13.74
CA PRO A 44 -11.74 -3.52 12.33
C PRO A 44 -10.58 -2.54 12.14
N GLY A 45 -9.78 -2.79 11.09
CA GLY A 45 -8.58 -2.01 10.77
C GLY A 45 -7.35 -2.88 10.53
N GLY A 46 -7.34 -4.13 11.00
CA GLY A 46 -6.21 -5.06 10.80
C GLY A 46 -4.93 -4.53 11.45
N HIS A 47 -3.82 -4.49 10.70
CA HIS A 47 -2.51 -4.07 11.21
C HIS A 47 -2.48 -2.66 11.84
N TRP A 48 -3.41 -1.76 11.49
CA TRP A 48 -3.51 -0.44 12.11
C TRP A 48 -3.73 -0.50 13.62
N THR A 49 -4.39 -1.55 14.11
CA THR A 49 -4.60 -1.78 15.55
C THR A 49 -3.30 -2.03 16.32
N MET A 50 -2.21 -2.32 15.62
CA MET A 50 -0.88 -2.65 16.17
C MET A 50 0.22 -1.72 15.66
N ALA A 51 -0.13 -0.68 14.88
CA ALA A 51 0.85 0.20 14.28
C ALA A 51 1.49 1.15 15.31
N TYR A 52 2.70 1.65 15.01
CA TYR A 52 3.40 2.59 15.88
C TYR A 52 2.64 3.94 15.93
N PRO A 53 2.61 4.62 17.09
CA PRO A 53 1.66 5.71 17.35
C PRO A 53 1.89 6.97 16.51
N PHE A 54 3.04 7.10 15.86
CA PHE A 54 3.36 8.22 14.98
C PHE A 54 3.29 7.89 13.49
N VAL A 55 2.80 6.69 13.13
CA VAL A 55 2.52 6.37 11.74
C VAL A 55 1.42 7.27 11.19
N ARG A 56 1.56 7.64 9.93
CA ARG A 56 0.52 8.29 9.13
C ARG A 56 0.39 7.57 7.80
N LEU A 57 -0.73 7.73 7.11
CA LEU A 57 -0.87 7.28 5.73
C LEU A 57 0.27 7.82 4.86
N HIS A 58 0.70 7.03 3.88
CA HIS A 58 1.73 7.48 2.94
C HIS A 58 1.12 8.28 1.78
N GLN A 59 -0.18 8.14 1.56
CA GLN A 59 -0.93 8.82 0.51
C GLN A 59 -2.10 9.59 1.12
N PRO A 60 -2.64 10.61 0.42
CA PRO A 60 -3.76 11.40 0.91
C PRO A 60 -4.93 10.55 1.39
N SER A 61 -5.52 10.94 2.52
CA SER A 61 -6.63 10.23 3.17
C SER A 61 -7.84 10.04 2.26
N ALA A 62 -8.03 10.95 1.30
CA ALA A 62 -9.09 10.91 0.30
C ALA A 62 -9.17 9.62 -0.53
N PHE A 63 -8.05 8.90 -0.70
CA PHE A 63 -7.99 7.62 -1.45
C PHE A 63 -8.01 6.37 -0.56
N TYR A 64 -8.17 6.54 0.75
CA TYR A 64 -8.12 5.45 1.73
C TYR A 64 -9.50 5.20 2.36
N GLY A 65 -9.74 3.97 2.83
CA GLY A 65 -10.99 3.58 3.48
C GLY A 65 -11.98 2.87 2.54
N VAL A 66 -13.25 3.26 2.57
CA VAL A 66 -14.33 2.61 1.80
C VAL A 66 -15.12 3.58 0.94
N ASN A 67 -15.72 3.14 -0.16
CA ASN A 67 -16.43 4.03 -1.08
C ASN A 67 -17.59 4.78 -0.41
N SER A 68 -18.33 4.13 0.50
CA SER A 68 -19.55 4.70 1.10
C SER A 68 -19.32 5.81 2.14
N LEU A 69 -18.10 6.00 2.63
CA LEU A 69 -17.79 6.99 3.67
C LEU A 69 -16.37 7.53 3.49
N ARG A 70 -16.20 8.86 3.44
CA ARG A 70 -14.87 9.50 3.34
C ARG A 70 -14.08 9.38 4.64
N LEU A 71 -12.77 9.19 4.53
CA LEU A 71 -11.81 9.31 5.62
C LEU A 71 -11.22 10.73 5.60
N GLY A 72 -11.13 11.36 6.77
CA GLY A 72 -10.64 12.74 6.89
C GLY A 72 -11.68 13.79 6.47
N GLY A 73 -11.23 15.04 6.43
CA GLY A 73 -11.98 16.23 6.02
C GLY A 73 -11.51 16.85 4.70
N ASP A 74 -10.63 16.17 3.95
CA ASP A 74 -9.98 16.70 2.74
C ASP A 74 -9.22 18.01 3.03
N SER A 75 -8.62 18.11 4.22
CA SER A 75 -7.91 19.31 4.65
C SER A 75 -6.47 19.38 4.09
N ILE A 76 -5.94 20.59 3.93
CA ILE A 76 -4.55 20.83 3.54
C ILE A 76 -3.72 21.10 4.79
N ASP A 77 -2.64 20.34 4.98
CA ASP A 77 -1.73 20.53 6.10
C ASP A 77 -1.09 21.92 6.04
N GLN A 78 -1.17 22.67 7.14
CA GLN A 78 -0.60 24.03 7.23
C GLN A 78 0.78 24.04 7.89
N ILE A 79 1.18 22.95 8.56
CA ILE A 79 2.41 22.84 9.34
C ILE A 79 3.11 21.50 9.06
N GLY A 80 4.32 21.35 9.59
CA GLY A 80 5.12 20.14 9.42
C GLY A 80 5.65 19.97 7.99
N TRP A 81 6.19 18.78 7.71
CA TRP A 81 6.84 18.48 6.43
C TRP A 81 5.89 18.04 5.33
N ASN A 82 4.60 17.86 5.62
CA ASN A 82 3.53 17.65 4.64
C ASN A 82 2.81 18.95 4.24
N ARG A 83 3.24 20.11 4.78
CA ARG A 83 2.59 21.40 4.55
C ARG A 83 2.35 21.67 3.06
N GLY A 84 1.12 22.08 2.73
CA GLY A 84 0.69 22.40 1.38
C GLY A 84 0.12 21.21 0.60
N LEU A 85 0.09 20.01 1.20
CA LEU A 85 -0.53 18.81 0.64
C LEU A 85 -1.73 18.38 1.48
N TYR A 86 -2.56 17.48 0.95
CA TYR A 86 -3.68 16.92 1.71
C TYR A 86 -3.21 16.09 2.91
N GLU A 87 -4.04 16.11 3.94
CA GLU A 87 -3.81 15.44 5.21
C GLU A 87 -3.58 13.93 5.09
N LEU A 88 -2.73 13.43 5.98
CA LEU A 88 -2.39 12.02 6.13
C LEU A 88 -2.90 11.53 7.47
N ALA A 89 -3.96 10.71 7.44
CA ALA A 89 -4.59 10.15 8.62
C ALA A 89 -3.57 9.35 9.45
N THR A 90 -3.65 9.51 10.76
CA THR A 90 -2.94 8.75 11.79
C THR A 90 -3.54 7.35 11.95
N ALA A 91 -2.82 6.44 12.62
CA ALA A 91 -3.36 5.14 12.99
C ALA A 91 -4.67 5.25 13.79
N ASP A 92 -4.74 6.17 14.76
CA ASP A 92 -5.92 6.37 15.61
C ASP A 92 -7.14 6.81 14.79
N GLU A 93 -6.95 7.74 13.85
CA GLU A 93 -8.02 8.18 12.93
C GLU A 93 -8.51 7.03 12.04
N ILE A 94 -7.61 6.17 11.57
CA ILE A 94 -7.98 5.01 10.74
C ILE A 94 -8.76 3.97 11.54
N CYS A 95 -8.31 3.64 12.75
CA CYS A 95 -9.01 2.71 13.63
C CYS A 95 -10.41 3.22 13.99
N ALA A 96 -10.52 4.49 14.39
CA ALA A 96 -11.80 5.13 14.67
C ALA A 96 -12.71 5.17 13.42
N TYR A 97 -12.13 5.43 12.24
CA TYR A 97 -12.85 5.43 10.98
C TYR A 97 -13.44 4.06 10.64
N TYR A 98 -12.67 2.97 10.73
CA TYR A 98 -13.18 1.65 10.39
C TYR A 98 -14.21 1.13 11.41
N ASP A 99 -14.05 1.45 12.70
CA ASP A 99 -15.11 1.19 13.70
C ASP A 99 -16.40 1.93 13.33
N ARG A 100 -16.29 3.21 12.93
CA ARG A 100 -17.44 3.98 12.44
C ARG A 100 -18.07 3.37 11.20
N VAL A 101 -17.29 2.93 10.21
CA VAL A 101 -17.81 2.23 9.01
C VAL A 101 -18.59 0.98 9.44
N MET A 102 -18.00 0.14 10.27
CA MET A 102 -18.63 -1.10 10.75
C MET A 102 -19.96 -0.80 11.45
N ARG A 103 -19.98 0.15 12.40
CA ARG A 103 -21.15 0.48 13.23
C ARG A 103 -22.24 1.25 12.51
N THR A 104 -21.90 2.08 11.54
CA THR A 104 -22.87 3.03 10.93
C THR A 104 -23.25 2.69 9.50
N ARG A 105 -22.43 1.91 8.78
CA ARG A 105 -22.69 1.52 7.38
C ARG A 105 -22.98 0.03 7.23
N LEU A 106 -22.30 -0.83 7.98
CA LEU A 106 -22.35 -2.29 7.75
C LEU A 106 -23.35 -3.00 8.67
N LEU A 107 -23.14 -2.98 9.98
CA LEU A 107 -24.00 -3.68 10.94
C LEU A 107 -25.47 -3.25 10.89
N PRO A 108 -25.82 -1.94 10.76
CA PRO A 108 -27.22 -1.52 10.69
C PRO A 108 -28.01 -2.07 9.51
N THR A 109 -27.33 -2.60 8.47
CA THR A 109 -28.02 -3.23 7.34
C THR A 109 -28.72 -4.54 7.72
N GLY A 110 -28.36 -5.15 8.85
CA GLY A 110 -28.81 -6.50 9.24
C GLY A 110 -28.22 -7.63 8.39
N ARG A 111 -27.46 -7.30 7.33
CA ARG A 111 -26.85 -8.27 6.41
C ARG A 111 -25.44 -8.67 6.80
N VAL A 112 -24.78 -7.92 7.69
CA VAL A 112 -23.41 -8.17 8.14
C VAL A 112 -23.42 -8.67 9.59
N ARG A 113 -22.73 -9.78 9.85
CA ARG A 113 -22.43 -10.28 11.21
C ARG A 113 -20.92 -10.25 11.42
N TYR A 114 -20.46 -9.51 12.43
CA TYR A 114 -19.04 -9.33 12.71
C TYR A 114 -18.63 -10.06 13.98
N PHE A 115 -17.57 -10.85 13.88
CA PHE A 115 -16.94 -11.62 14.96
C PHE A 115 -15.49 -11.13 15.14
N PRO A 116 -15.26 -10.07 15.94
CA PRO A 116 -13.92 -9.68 16.39
C PRO A 116 -13.34 -10.71 17.37
N ASP A 117 -12.04 -10.63 17.64
CA ASP A 117 -11.30 -11.54 18.53
C ASP A 117 -11.63 -13.03 18.26
N SER A 118 -11.72 -13.39 16.99
CA SER A 118 -12.12 -14.72 16.55
C SER A 118 -11.11 -15.30 15.55
N GLU A 119 -10.58 -16.48 15.85
CA GLU A 119 -9.57 -17.14 15.03
C GLU A 119 -10.23 -18.02 13.97
N TYR A 120 -9.90 -17.79 12.71
CA TYR A 120 -10.35 -18.61 11.60
C TYR A 120 -9.56 -19.92 11.54
N LEU A 121 -10.26 -21.05 11.53
CA LEU A 121 -9.70 -22.40 11.62
C LEU A 121 -9.67 -23.14 10.28
N GLY A 122 -10.07 -22.47 9.19
CA GLY A 122 -10.19 -23.07 7.87
C GLY A 122 -11.56 -23.69 7.59
N ASP A 123 -11.87 -23.85 6.30
CA ASP A 123 -13.09 -24.49 5.79
C ASP A 123 -14.40 -23.96 6.40
N GLY A 124 -14.52 -22.63 6.51
CA GLY A 124 -15.71 -21.99 7.05
C GLY A 124 -15.82 -22.04 8.57
N ARG A 125 -14.83 -22.58 9.29
CA ARG A 125 -14.85 -22.71 10.75
C ARG A 125 -14.06 -21.60 11.43
N PHE A 126 -14.53 -21.16 12.58
CA PHE A 126 -13.80 -20.23 13.44
C PHE A 126 -14.11 -20.45 14.93
N ARG A 127 -13.22 -19.97 15.79
CA ARG A 127 -13.36 -19.99 17.24
C ARG A 127 -13.38 -18.58 17.79
N THR A 128 -14.40 -18.25 18.59
CA THR A 128 -14.48 -16.96 19.28
C THR A 128 -13.55 -16.88 20.49
N LEU A 129 -13.30 -15.67 20.99
CA LEU A 129 -12.57 -15.44 22.24
C LEU A 129 -13.11 -16.25 23.43
N ALA A 130 -14.42 -16.47 23.49
CA ALA A 130 -15.07 -17.27 24.54
C ALA A 130 -14.84 -18.80 24.38
N GLY A 131 -14.13 -19.23 23.35
CA GLY A 131 -13.86 -20.64 23.05
C GLY A 131 -14.99 -21.36 22.31
N ALA A 132 -16.03 -20.64 21.88
CA ALA A 132 -17.13 -21.25 21.12
C ALA A 132 -16.72 -21.47 19.65
N ASP A 133 -16.93 -22.70 19.16
CA ASP A 133 -16.69 -23.09 17.77
C ASP A 133 -17.94 -22.87 16.90
N HIS A 134 -17.74 -22.19 15.77
CA HIS A 134 -18.75 -21.89 14.77
C HIS A 134 -18.36 -22.45 13.41
N THR A 135 -19.38 -22.82 12.63
CA THR A 135 -19.26 -23.17 11.22
C THR A 135 -20.15 -22.26 10.40
N VAL A 136 -19.61 -21.67 9.34
CA VAL A 136 -20.36 -20.88 8.38
C VAL A 136 -20.65 -21.75 7.16
N GLU A 137 -21.92 -22.01 6.89
CA GLU A 137 -22.38 -22.63 5.65
C GLU A 137 -22.48 -21.55 4.58
N VAL A 138 -21.44 -21.51 3.73
CA VAL A 138 -21.26 -20.48 2.71
C VAL A 138 -21.91 -20.91 1.40
N THR A 139 -22.88 -20.15 0.92
CA THR A 139 -23.58 -20.46 -0.35
C THR A 139 -22.89 -19.89 -1.59
N ARG A 140 -22.04 -18.85 -1.43
CA ARG A 140 -21.24 -18.29 -2.52
C ARG A 140 -19.74 -18.49 -2.32
N ARG A 141 -19.08 -17.67 -1.48
CA ARG A 141 -17.61 -17.64 -1.40
C ARG A 141 -17.03 -17.32 -0.03
N ILE A 142 -15.91 -17.98 0.26
CA ILE A 142 -15.00 -17.56 1.33
C ILE A 142 -14.01 -16.54 0.72
N VAL A 143 -13.92 -15.36 1.32
CA VAL A 143 -13.06 -14.27 0.90
C VAL A 143 -11.87 -14.19 1.86
N ASP A 144 -10.69 -14.47 1.34
CA ASP A 144 -9.44 -14.31 2.06
C ASP A 144 -8.93 -12.87 1.89
N ALA A 145 -9.11 -12.05 2.93
CA ALA A 145 -8.56 -10.70 3.03
C ALA A 145 -7.23 -10.66 3.80
N THR A 146 -6.63 -11.82 4.09
CA THR A 146 -5.38 -11.98 4.84
C THR A 146 -4.17 -12.31 3.97
N TYR A 147 -4.40 -12.70 2.70
CA TYR A 147 -3.36 -13.14 1.76
C TYR A 147 -2.15 -12.20 1.65
N MET A 148 -2.40 -10.89 1.57
CA MET A 148 -1.34 -9.88 1.45
C MET A 148 -0.47 -9.74 2.72
N HIS A 149 -0.92 -10.32 3.84
CA HIS A 149 -0.17 -10.52 5.08
C HIS A 149 0.67 -9.32 5.52
N VAL A 150 0.01 -8.18 5.74
CA VAL A 150 0.68 -6.97 6.20
C VAL A 150 1.16 -7.17 7.64
N SER A 151 2.46 -7.04 7.87
CA SER A 151 3.07 -7.07 9.20
C SER A 151 3.66 -5.72 9.57
N VAL A 152 3.45 -5.29 10.81
CA VAL A 152 4.17 -4.14 11.42
C VAL A 152 5.15 -4.64 12.47
N PRO A 153 6.18 -3.86 12.88
CA PRO A 153 7.22 -4.36 13.79
C PRO A 153 6.71 -4.96 15.09
N ALA A 154 5.71 -4.37 15.75
CA ALA A 154 5.17 -4.90 17.00
C ALA A 154 4.47 -6.27 16.90
N MET A 155 4.25 -6.80 15.69
CA MET A 155 3.61 -8.11 15.49
C MET A 155 4.60 -9.28 15.57
N ARG A 156 5.91 -9.02 15.67
CA ARG A 156 6.94 -10.06 15.66
C ARG A 156 8.20 -9.62 16.41
N PRO A 157 9.03 -10.57 16.88
CA PRO A 157 10.39 -10.24 17.31
C PRO A 157 11.28 -9.87 16.10
N PRO A 158 12.43 -9.22 16.34
CA PRO A 158 13.43 -9.00 15.31
C PRO A 158 13.89 -10.31 14.64
N PRO A 159 14.21 -10.32 13.34
CA PRO A 159 14.67 -11.50 12.61
C PRO A 159 16.15 -11.84 12.85
N TYR A 160 16.81 -11.13 13.75
CA TYR A 160 18.22 -11.24 14.08
C TYR A 160 18.41 -11.43 15.59
N THR A 161 19.56 -11.95 15.99
CA THR A 161 19.87 -12.17 17.40
C THR A 161 20.09 -10.84 18.11
N VAL A 162 19.47 -10.67 19.28
CA VAL A 162 19.71 -9.52 20.17
C VAL A 162 20.34 -10.07 21.45
N GLY A 163 21.57 -9.65 21.72
CA GLY A 163 22.34 -10.06 22.90
C GLY A 163 21.79 -9.47 24.20
N ASP A 164 22.14 -10.09 25.32
CA ASP A 164 21.70 -9.67 26.65
C ASP A 164 22.16 -8.23 26.95
N GLY A 165 21.26 -7.43 27.53
CA GLY A 165 21.53 -6.04 27.90
C GLY A 165 21.47 -5.03 26.75
N VAL A 166 21.13 -5.46 25.53
CA VAL A 166 20.87 -4.57 24.39
C VAL A 166 19.43 -4.03 24.46
N ASP A 167 19.28 -2.71 24.45
CA ASP A 167 17.98 -2.05 24.30
C ASP A 167 17.56 -2.08 22.81
N CYS A 168 16.80 -3.10 22.40
CA CYS A 168 16.24 -3.23 21.04
C CYS A 168 14.71 -3.36 21.08
N VAL A 169 14.00 -2.46 20.41
CA VAL A 169 12.53 -2.34 20.51
C VAL A 169 11.89 -2.01 19.16
N PRO A 170 10.61 -2.35 18.95
CA PRO A 170 9.87 -1.83 17.80
C PRO A 170 9.59 -0.32 17.96
N PRO A 171 9.36 0.42 16.87
CA PRO A 171 9.00 1.84 16.88
C PRO A 171 7.81 2.18 17.78
N ASN A 172 6.92 1.22 18.03
CA ASN A 172 5.77 1.36 18.93
C ASN A 172 6.16 1.80 20.35
N GLU A 173 7.32 1.37 20.85
CA GLU A 173 7.74 1.67 22.21
C GLU A 173 8.48 3.00 22.32
N LEU A 174 8.98 3.52 21.21
CA LEU A 174 9.88 4.67 21.16
C LEU A 174 9.35 5.90 21.92
N PRO A 175 8.07 6.32 21.83
CA PRO A 175 7.58 7.50 22.57
C PRO A 175 7.59 7.34 24.09
N ARG A 176 7.70 6.11 24.61
CA ARG A 176 7.72 5.82 26.05
C ARG A 176 9.13 5.64 26.59
N ARG A 177 10.14 5.63 25.72
CA ARG A 177 11.54 5.40 26.08
C ARG A 177 12.20 6.69 26.57
N PRO A 178 13.19 6.61 27.48
CA PRO A 178 14.00 7.77 27.87
C PRO A 178 14.88 8.23 26.70
N GLY A 179 15.61 9.33 26.88
CA GLY A 179 16.63 9.77 25.94
C GLY A 179 17.84 8.82 25.90
N TYR A 180 18.37 8.57 24.70
CA TYR A 180 19.56 7.75 24.46
C TYR A 180 20.68 8.57 23.84
N GLN A 181 21.94 8.20 24.04
CA GLN A 181 23.05 8.92 23.40
C GLN A 181 23.04 8.70 21.87
N ARG A 182 22.68 7.48 21.45
CA ARG A 182 22.59 7.07 20.05
C ARG A 182 21.27 6.34 19.77
N TYR A 183 20.75 6.51 18.56
CA TYR A 183 19.62 5.73 18.06
C TYR A 183 20.05 5.02 16.77
N VAL A 184 19.90 3.71 16.73
CA VAL A 184 20.23 2.88 15.56
C VAL A 184 18.92 2.42 14.94
N VAL A 185 18.57 2.96 13.77
CA VAL A 185 17.35 2.58 13.04
C VAL A 185 17.68 1.43 12.11
N VAL A 186 17.09 0.25 12.37
CA VAL A 186 17.38 -0.97 11.61
C VAL A 186 16.31 -1.17 10.52
N GLY A 187 16.66 -0.84 9.27
CA GLY A 187 15.78 -1.02 8.11
C GLY A 187 15.50 0.29 7.38
N ALA A 188 15.46 0.21 6.05
CA ALA A 188 15.28 1.36 5.15
C ALA A 188 13.92 1.38 4.42
N GLY A 189 12.96 0.59 4.89
CA GLY A 189 11.56 0.70 4.46
C GLY A 189 10.88 1.95 5.03
N LYS A 190 9.59 2.14 4.74
CA LYS A 190 8.86 3.31 5.23
C LYS A 190 8.86 3.40 6.76
N THR A 191 8.74 2.29 7.48
CA THR A 191 8.81 2.33 8.96
C THR A 191 10.15 2.89 9.46
N GLY A 192 11.27 2.60 8.78
CA GLY A 192 12.56 3.22 9.06
C GLY A 192 12.56 4.72 8.76
N ILE A 193 12.03 5.12 7.61
CA ILE A 193 11.86 6.54 7.22
C ILE A 193 11.06 7.31 8.28
N ASP A 194 9.90 6.78 8.68
CA ASP A 194 9.03 7.42 9.67
C ASP A 194 9.70 7.54 11.04
N THR A 195 10.46 6.52 11.43
CA THR A 195 11.20 6.51 12.69
C THR A 195 12.31 7.56 12.69
N CYS A 196 13.09 7.66 11.61
CA CYS A 196 14.09 8.71 11.43
C CYS A 196 13.45 10.11 11.48
N LEU A 197 12.38 10.32 10.72
CA LEU A 197 11.63 11.58 10.68
C LEU A 197 11.05 11.94 12.05
N TRP A 198 10.50 10.98 12.77
CA TRP A 198 9.97 11.21 14.11
C TRP A 198 11.08 11.65 15.08
N LEU A 199 12.22 10.94 15.11
CA LEU A 199 13.36 11.29 15.97
C LEU A 199 13.87 12.71 15.68
N LEU A 200 14.07 13.04 14.40
CA LEU A 200 14.48 14.39 13.98
C LEU A 200 13.43 15.45 14.38
N GLY A 201 12.14 15.12 14.27
CA GLY A 201 11.04 15.99 14.68
C GLY A 201 10.96 16.21 16.20
N GLN A 202 11.48 15.28 17.00
CA GLN A 202 11.64 15.42 18.45
C GLN A 202 12.94 16.14 18.86
N GLY A 203 13.72 16.64 17.90
CA GLY A 203 14.97 17.35 18.18
C GLY A 203 16.15 16.43 18.50
N VAL A 204 16.09 15.15 18.11
CA VAL A 204 17.28 14.30 18.11
C VAL A 204 18.19 14.79 16.98
N GLU A 205 19.40 15.21 17.33
CA GLU A 205 20.36 15.69 16.35
C GLU A 205 20.74 14.59 15.35
N PRO A 206 20.90 14.91 14.04
CA PRO A 206 21.17 13.90 13.01
C PRO A 206 22.44 13.10 13.25
N ASP A 207 23.45 13.70 13.90
CA ASP A 207 24.70 13.04 14.23
C ASP A 207 24.50 11.88 15.20
N ARG A 208 23.45 11.89 16.04
CA ARG A 208 23.08 10.82 16.99
C ARG A 208 22.31 9.65 16.36
N LEU A 209 22.00 9.73 15.07
CA LEU A 209 21.29 8.68 14.34
C LEU A 209 22.27 7.85 13.52
N THR A 210 22.18 6.53 13.63
CA THR A 210 22.80 5.58 12.70
C THR A 210 21.69 4.87 11.95
N TRP A 211 21.69 4.90 10.61
CA TRP A 211 20.63 4.28 9.81
C TRP A 211 21.16 3.09 9.02
N ILE A 212 20.63 1.90 9.29
CA ILE A 212 21.01 0.67 8.59
C ILE A 212 20.18 0.54 7.31
N MET A 213 20.84 0.72 6.17
CA MET A 213 20.25 0.75 4.84
C MET A 213 20.88 -0.33 3.95
N PRO A 214 20.42 -1.59 4.02
CA PRO A 214 20.97 -2.67 3.19
C PRO A 214 20.76 -2.40 1.69
N ARG A 215 19.66 -1.73 1.33
CA ARG A 215 19.34 -1.26 -0.02
C ARG A 215 18.68 0.11 0.06
N ASP A 216 19.14 1.04 -0.76
CA ASP A 216 18.49 2.33 -0.96
C ASP A 216 17.19 2.15 -1.78
N SER A 217 16.15 2.91 -1.43
CA SER A 217 14.86 2.92 -2.14
C SER A 217 14.76 4.06 -3.13
N TRP A 218 14.22 3.78 -4.32
CA TRP A 218 13.51 4.81 -5.08
C TRP A 218 12.23 5.16 -4.33
N LEU A 219 12.00 6.45 -4.10
CA LEU A 219 10.85 7.01 -3.38
C LEU A 219 9.97 7.80 -4.33
N LEU A 220 8.67 7.87 -4.08
CA LEU A 220 7.73 8.69 -4.85
C LEU A 220 7.62 10.08 -4.22
N ASP A 221 7.61 11.14 -5.05
CA ASP A 221 7.28 12.49 -4.56
C ASP A 221 5.77 12.58 -4.29
N ARG A 222 5.39 12.69 -3.02
CA ARG A 222 3.99 12.73 -2.58
C ARG A 222 3.20 13.87 -3.22
N ALA A 223 3.86 14.96 -3.61
CA ALA A 223 3.19 16.09 -4.26
C ALA A 223 2.63 15.71 -5.65
N THR A 224 3.14 14.64 -6.27
CA THR A 224 2.64 14.12 -7.56
C THR A 224 1.43 13.18 -7.42
N MET A 225 1.01 12.89 -6.18
CA MET A 225 -0.06 11.93 -5.85
C MET A 225 -1.22 12.60 -5.09
N GLN A 226 -1.59 13.83 -5.46
CA GLN A 226 -2.65 14.59 -4.79
C GLN A 226 -3.99 14.48 -5.53
N PRO A 227 -5.15 14.40 -4.85
CA PRO A 227 -6.46 14.40 -5.48
C PRO A 227 -6.97 15.78 -5.92
N GLY A 228 -7.99 15.76 -6.78
CA GLY A 228 -8.92 16.87 -6.93
C GLY A 228 -8.40 18.05 -7.75
N ALA A 229 -9.27 19.04 -7.92
CA ALA A 229 -9.04 20.17 -8.83
C ALA A 229 -7.86 21.05 -8.41
N LEU A 230 -7.58 21.16 -7.10
CA LEU A 230 -6.49 21.98 -6.57
C LEU A 230 -5.11 21.59 -7.12
N PHE A 231 -4.90 20.31 -7.43
CA PHE A 231 -3.62 19.78 -7.91
C PHE A 231 -3.67 19.31 -9.38
N ALA A 232 -4.75 19.59 -10.10
CA ALA A 232 -4.99 19.05 -11.44
C ALA A 232 -3.84 19.36 -12.44
N GLU A 233 -3.32 20.59 -12.44
CA GLU A 233 -2.21 20.96 -13.33
C GLU A 233 -0.90 20.25 -12.95
N GLN A 234 -0.61 20.10 -11.66
CA GLN A 234 0.58 19.38 -11.19
C GLN A 234 0.51 17.88 -11.54
N ILE A 235 -0.66 17.27 -11.35
CA ILE A 235 -0.92 15.87 -11.73
C ILE A 235 -0.73 15.68 -13.23
N LYS A 236 -1.35 16.56 -14.05
CA LYS A 236 -1.22 16.53 -15.51
C LYS A 236 0.23 16.66 -15.95
N HIS A 237 0.97 17.59 -15.34
CA HIS A 237 2.40 17.77 -15.63
C HIS A 237 3.20 16.50 -15.29
N SER A 238 2.99 15.96 -14.09
CA SER A 238 3.67 14.75 -13.59
C SER A 238 3.39 13.54 -14.49
N PHE A 239 2.12 13.33 -14.84
CA PHE A 239 1.73 12.23 -15.72
C PHE A 239 2.32 12.38 -17.13
N THR A 240 2.30 13.59 -17.69
CA THR A 240 2.92 13.86 -19.00
C THR A 240 4.44 13.66 -18.95
N ALA A 241 5.10 14.02 -17.85
CA ALA A 241 6.52 13.77 -17.65
C ALA A 241 6.83 12.27 -17.55
N GLN A 242 5.98 11.48 -16.89
CA GLN A 242 6.11 10.03 -16.83
C GLN A 242 6.01 9.39 -18.21
N LEU A 243 5.02 9.77 -19.00
CA LEU A 243 4.87 9.27 -20.38
C LEU A 243 6.11 9.60 -21.23
N ARG A 244 6.64 10.83 -21.13
CA ARG A 244 7.86 11.22 -21.84
C ARG A 244 9.07 10.43 -21.38
N ALA A 245 9.27 10.27 -20.07
CA ALA A 245 10.37 9.50 -19.51
C ALA A 245 10.37 8.05 -20.02
N ILE A 246 9.20 7.39 -20.04
CA ILE A 246 9.05 6.03 -20.57
C ILE A 246 9.37 5.97 -22.05
N ASN A 247 8.78 6.87 -22.84
CA ASN A 247 8.89 6.83 -24.31
C ASN A 247 10.30 7.17 -24.81
N GLU A 248 11.02 8.06 -24.12
CA GLU A 248 12.32 8.56 -24.57
C GLU A 248 13.52 7.78 -24.00
N ALA A 249 13.34 7.01 -22.92
CA ALA A 249 14.44 6.27 -22.31
C ALA A 249 14.94 5.13 -23.20
N GLY A 250 16.25 5.05 -23.45
CA GLY A 250 16.90 3.96 -24.19
C GLY A 250 17.26 2.74 -23.34
N SER A 251 17.26 2.87 -22.01
CA SER A 251 17.56 1.80 -21.05
C SER A 251 16.80 2.00 -19.73
N VAL A 252 16.78 0.97 -18.89
CA VAL A 252 16.19 1.09 -17.53
C VAL A 252 16.94 2.13 -16.70
N ALA A 253 18.28 2.15 -16.74
CA ALA A 253 19.07 3.16 -16.02
C ALA A 253 18.76 4.60 -16.46
N GLU A 254 18.60 4.82 -17.77
CA GLU A 254 18.20 6.13 -18.30
C GLU A 254 16.77 6.50 -17.90
N LEU A 255 15.84 5.54 -17.90
CA LEU A 255 14.46 5.76 -17.43
C LEU A 255 14.43 6.28 -16.00
N PHE A 256 15.12 5.62 -15.07
CA PHE A 256 15.18 6.07 -13.68
C PHE A 256 15.80 7.47 -13.53
N SER A 257 16.85 7.77 -14.31
CA SER A 257 17.46 9.10 -14.33
C SER A 257 16.47 10.17 -14.82
N ARG A 258 15.65 9.86 -15.83
CA ARG A 258 14.60 10.76 -16.35
C ARG A 258 13.45 10.94 -15.37
N LEU A 259 13.01 9.87 -14.71
CA LEU A 259 11.98 9.93 -13.66
C LEU A 259 12.44 10.77 -12.47
N GLU A 260 13.72 10.64 -12.08
CA GLU A 260 14.31 11.48 -11.04
C GLU A 260 14.39 12.95 -11.46
N ALA A 261 14.90 13.23 -12.66
CA ALA A 261 15.00 14.59 -13.19
C ALA A 261 13.63 15.28 -13.32
N ALA A 262 12.58 14.49 -13.61
CA ALA A 262 11.20 14.96 -13.64
C ALA A 262 10.57 15.16 -12.25
N GLY A 263 11.25 14.75 -11.17
CA GLY A 263 10.74 14.80 -9.80
C GLY A 263 9.65 13.78 -9.50
N LEU A 264 9.52 12.72 -10.30
CA LEU A 264 8.57 11.63 -10.09
C LEU A 264 9.11 10.60 -9.09
N LEU A 265 10.41 10.31 -9.22
CA LEU A 265 11.15 9.50 -8.28
C LEU A 265 12.18 10.36 -7.55
N LEU A 266 12.43 10.01 -6.30
CA LEU A 266 13.37 10.68 -5.41
C LEU A 266 14.34 9.63 -4.85
N ARG A 267 15.57 10.05 -4.58
CA ARG A 267 16.57 9.26 -3.86
C ARG A 267 17.13 10.05 -2.69
N ILE A 268 17.44 9.34 -1.60
CA ILE A 268 17.99 9.93 -0.38
C ILE A 268 19.41 10.39 -0.63
N ASP A 269 20.30 9.48 -1.00
CA ASP A 269 21.71 9.76 -1.26
C ASP A 269 21.96 9.92 -2.77
N PRO A 270 22.34 11.10 -3.27
CA PRO A 270 22.63 11.31 -4.69
C PRO A 270 23.85 10.53 -5.21
N ALA A 271 24.73 10.06 -4.33
CA ALA A 271 25.90 9.28 -4.72
C ALA A 271 25.59 7.78 -4.89
N VAL A 272 24.42 7.32 -4.41
CA VAL A 272 24.03 5.92 -4.46
C VAL A 272 22.87 5.73 -5.44
N ARG A 273 22.96 4.72 -6.30
CA ARG A 273 21.84 4.28 -7.15
C ARG A 273 20.94 3.35 -6.35
N PRO A 274 19.67 3.71 -6.09
CA PRO A 274 18.75 2.82 -5.41
C PRO A 274 18.46 1.54 -6.20
N THR A 275 18.24 0.44 -5.47
CA THR A 275 17.96 -0.90 -6.03
C THR A 275 16.64 -1.48 -5.50
N MET A 276 15.97 -0.79 -4.58
CA MET A 276 14.70 -1.18 -3.99
C MET A 276 13.58 -0.23 -4.48
N TYR A 277 12.39 -0.77 -4.68
CA TYR A 277 11.17 0.02 -4.86
C TYR A 277 10.03 -0.64 -4.11
N ARG A 278 9.49 0.06 -3.11
CA ARG A 278 8.42 -0.42 -2.21
C ARG A 278 7.25 0.56 -2.11
N CYS A 279 7.05 1.39 -3.14
CA CYS A 279 6.02 2.45 -3.19
C CYS A 279 6.02 3.42 -2.00
N ALA A 280 7.18 3.62 -1.36
CA ALA A 280 7.31 4.56 -0.27
C ALA A 280 7.26 6.00 -0.83
N THR A 281 6.43 6.84 -0.23
CA THR A 281 6.31 8.25 -0.60
C THR A 281 7.00 9.14 0.44
N VAL A 282 7.58 10.24 -0.03
CA VAL A 282 8.08 11.32 0.83
C VAL A 282 7.74 12.67 0.22
N THR A 283 7.67 13.73 1.04
CA THR A 283 7.78 15.09 0.50
C THR A 283 9.25 15.47 0.31
N ARG A 284 9.50 16.53 -0.45
CA ARG A 284 10.83 17.14 -0.54
C ARG A 284 11.35 17.64 0.81
N LEU A 285 10.46 18.18 1.66
CA LEU A 285 10.83 18.63 3.00
C LEU A 285 11.24 17.45 3.90
N GLU A 286 10.54 16.32 3.83
CA GLU A 286 10.95 15.10 4.54
C GLU A 286 12.30 14.60 4.02
N LEU A 287 12.49 14.59 2.69
CA LEU A 287 13.75 14.20 2.06
C LEU A 287 14.94 15.06 2.51
N GLU A 288 14.76 16.38 2.62
CA GLU A 288 15.76 17.31 3.16
C GLU A 288 16.19 16.93 4.58
N GLN A 289 15.24 16.49 5.43
CA GLN A 289 15.57 16.05 6.79
C GLN A 289 16.30 14.72 6.82
N LEU A 290 15.84 13.74 6.03
CA LEU A 290 16.50 12.43 5.92
C LEU A 290 17.96 12.57 5.46
N ARG A 291 18.23 13.49 4.53
CA ARG A 291 19.59 13.77 4.03
C ARG A 291 20.54 14.37 5.06
N ARG A 292 20.05 14.84 6.21
CA ARG A 292 20.90 15.29 7.31
C ARG A 292 21.57 14.13 8.05
N ILE A 293 21.04 12.92 7.93
CA ILE A 293 21.60 11.71 8.54
C ILE A 293 22.77 11.24 7.66
N THR A 294 23.99 11.44 8.13
CA THR A 294 25.21 11.07 7.39
C THR A 294 25.77 9.71 7.76
N ASP A 295 25.47 9.22 8.97
CA ASP A 295 25.88 7.90 9.46
C ASP A 295 24.92 6.81 8.94
N VAL A 296 25.10 6.46 7.67
CA VAL A 296 24.30 5.43 6.96
C VAL A 296 25.17 4.20 6.71
N VAL A 297 24.77 3.06 7.27
CA VAL A 297 25.49 1.79 7.16
C VAL A 297 24.88 0.93 6.06
N ARG A 298 25.70 0.61 5.05
CA ARG A 298 25.30 -0.20 3.87
C ARG A 298 26.05 -1.53 3.80
N LEU A 299 26.12 -2.24 4.92
CA LEU A 299 26.82 -3.54 5.05
C LEU A 299 25.84 -4.73 5.02
N GLY A 300 24.71 -4.61 4.33
CA GLY A 300 23.68 -5.65 4.26
C GLY A 300 22.80 -5.74 5.51
N HIS A 301 22.16 -6.89 5.72
CA HIS A 301 21.22 -7.10 6.82
C HIS A 301 21.93 -7.34 8.14
N VAL A 302 21.32 -6.88 9.24
CA VAL A 302 21.78 -7.20 10.60
C VAL A 302 21.59 -8.68 10.87
N ARG A 303 22.62 -9.33 11.42
CA ARG A 303 22.63 -10.73 11.84
C ARG A 303 22.55 -10.87 13.36
N SER A 304 23.30 -10.04 14.07
CA SER A 304 23.24 -9.96 15.52
C SER A 304 23.60 -8.57 16.03
N ILE A 305 23.11 -8.24 17.22
CA ILE A 305 23.44 -7.02 17.96
C ILE A 305 23.94 -7.45 19.33
N GLU A 306 25.15 -7.03 19.68
CA GLU A 306 25.80 -7.29 20.96
C GLU A 306 26.13 -5.96 21.66
N PRO A 307 26.44 -5.97 22.96
CA PRO A 307 26.92 -4.76 23.63
C PRO A 307 28.14 -4.16 22.91
N GLY A 308 28.00 -2.92 22.41
CA GLY A 308 29.06 -2.16 21.77
C GLY A 308 29.31 -2.45 20.29
N ALA A 309 28.60 -3.41 19.68
CA ALA A 309 28.76 -3.70 18.24
C ALA A 309 27.52 -4.34 17.61
N MET A 310 27.34 -4.10 16.32
CA MET A 310 26.37 -4.82 15.49
C MET A 310 27.10 -5.58 14.37
N VAL A 311 26.67 -6.82 14.11
CA VAL A 311 27.19 -7.66 13.04
C VAL A 311 26.18 -7.67 11.90
N LEU A 312 26.62 -7.28 10.72
CA LEU A 312 25.85 -7.29 9.48
C LEU A 312 26.44 -8.29 8.49
N ASP A 313 25.77 -8.50 7.35
CA ASP A 313 26.25 -9.40 6.30
C ASP A 313 27.67 -9.10 5.81
N GLY A 314 27.99 -7.82 5.66
CA GLY A 314 29.24 -7.31 5.09
C GLY A 314 30.29 -6.89 6.13
N GLY A 315 30.06 -7.11 7.42
CA GLY A 315 31.03 -6.77 8.47
C GLY A 315 30.40 -6.37 9.80
N ALA A 316 31.25 -5.99 10.75
CA ALA A 316 30.83 -5.49 12.06
C ALA A 316 31.04 -3.97 12.16
N VAL A 317 30.15 -3.30 12.88
CA VAL A 317 30.21 -1.87 13.15
C VAL A 317 30.17 -1.66 14.66
N ALA A 318 31.17 -0.96 15.19
CA ALA A 318 31.18 -0.53 16.58
C ALA A 318 30.08 0.51 16.82
N VAL A 319 29.40 0.40 17.95
CA VAL A 319 28.37 1.36 18.36
C VAL A 319 28.74 1.90 19.72
N ASP A 320 29.11 3.17 19.76
CA ASP A 320 29.54 3.83 20.99
C ASP A 320 28.36 4.30 21.84
N GLY A 321 28.59 4.33 23.15
CA GLY A 321 27.65 4.88 24.13
C GLY A 321 26.41 4.03 24.34
N ARG A 322 25.45 4.58 25.09
CA ARG A 322 24.16 3.91 25.32
C ARG A 322 23.25 4.11 24.11
N ALA A 323 23.14 3.07 23.26
CA ALA A 323 22.32 3.08 22.06
C ALA A 323 20.94 2.42 22.26
N LEU A 324 19.92 2.97 21.60
CA LEU A 324 18.62 2.32 21.40
C LEU A 324 18.55 1.82 19.96
N TYR A 325 18.33 0.51 19.79
CA TYR A 325 18.08 -0.08 18.49
C TYR A 325 16.58 -0.12 18.22
N LEU A 326 16.18 0.37 17.05
CA LEU A 326 14.79 0.46 16.60
C LEU A 326 14.59 -0.53 15.47
N ASP A 327 13.89 -1.62 15.75
CA ASP A 327 13.62 -2.66 14.76
C ASP A 327 12.51 -2.23 13.80
N CYS A 328 12.92 -1.74 12.63
CA CYS A 328 12.02 -1.31 11.56
C CYS A 328 11.95 -2.36 10.43
N THR A 329 12.28 -3.63 10.71
CA THR A 329 12.50 -4.66 9.68
C THR A 329 11.27 -5.49 9.29
N ALA A 330 10.10 -5.25 9.88
CA ALA A 330 8.88 -5.94 9.43
C ALA A 330 8.56 -5.58 7.96
N ASP A 331 8.31 -6.61 7.13
CA ASP A 331 7.90 -6.41 5.75
C ASP A 331 6.39 -6.15 5.69
N GLY A 332 6.01 -4.87 5.71
CA GLY A 332 4.61 -4.45 5.58
C GLY A 332 4.03 -4.57 4.17
N ALA A 333 4.85 -4.93 3.18
CA ALA A 333 4.45 -5.04 1.78
C ALA A 333 5.15 -6.23 1.10
N GLU A 334 5.13 -7.39 1.76
CA GLU A 334 5.80 -8.60 1.26
C GLU A 334 5.33 -8.97 -0.15
N LYS A 335 6.28 -9.35 -1.01
CA LYS A 335 6.01 -9.81 -2.36
C LYS A 335 5.50 -11.25 -2.33
N ARG A 336 4.18 -11.39 -2.42
CA ARG A 336 3.47 -12.68 -2.49
C ARG A 336 3.33 -13.12 -3.96
N PRO A 337 3.32 -14.43 -4.26
CA PRO A 337 3.00 -14.93 -5.60
C PRO A 337 1.63 -14.42 -6.08
N ALA A 338 1.48 -14.13 -7.37
CA ALA A 338 0.16 -13.87 -7.93
C ALA A 338 -0.62 -15.18 -8.07
N THR A 339 -1.88 -15.20 -7.62
CA THR A 339 -2.81 -16.30 -7.87
C THR A 339 -4.09 -15.76 -8.51
N PRO A 340 -4.88 -16.57 -9.24
CA PRO A 340 -6.22 -16.15 -9.64
C PRO A 340 -7.00 -15.61 -8.44
N ILE A 341 -7.66 -14.46 -8.62
CA ILE A 341 -8.43 -13.82 -7.54
C ILE A 341 -9.70 -14.62 -7.28
N PHE A 342 -10.35 -15.07 -8.36
CA PHE A 342 -11.59 -15.83 -8.29
C PHE A 342 -11.33 -17.30 -8.63
N THR A 343 -11.68 -18.19 -7.71
CA THR A 343 -11.65 -19.64 -7.88
C THR A 343 -12.95 -20.23 -7.34
N PRO A 344 -13.31 -21.49 -7.67
CA PRO A 344 -14.54 -22.10 -7.18
C PRO A 344 -14.65 -21.99 -5.64
N GLY A 345 -15.71 -21.31 -5.17
CA GLY A 345 -15.98 -21.11 -3.74
C GLY A 345 -15.07 -20.14 -3.00
N ARG A 346 -14.12 -19.46 -3.66
CA ARG A 346 -13.13 -18.61 -2.97
C ARG A 346 -12.75 -17.35 -3.75
N ILE A 347 -12.56 -16.25 -3.00
CA ILE A 347 -11.93 -15.02 -3.47
C ILE A 347 -10.65 -14.78 -2.67
N THR A 348 -9.52 -14.55 -3.33
CA THR A 348 -8.26 -14.18 -2.69
C THR A 348 -7.94 -12.72 -3.01
N LEU A 349 -8.12 -11.83 -2.02
CA LEU A 349 -7.91 -10.40 -2.23
C LEU A 349 -6.44 -10.09 -2.47
N GLN A 350 -6.15 -9.50 -3.61
CA GLN A 350 -4.82 -9.07 -4.05
C GLN A 350 -4.94 -7.66 -4.65
N SER A 351 -3.80 -6.99 -4.82
CA SER A 351 -3.76 -5.75 -5.59
C SER A 351 -4.04 -6.02 -7.07
N VAL A 352 -4.90 -5.23 -7.71
CA VAL A 352 -5.11 -5.20 -9.17
C VAL A 352 -4.68 -3.86 -9.78
N ARG A 353 -4.21 -2.96 -8.90
CA ARG A 353 -3.61 -1.66 -9.20
C ARG A 353 -2.36 -1.49 -8.34
N GLY A 354 -1.29 -0.97 -8.93
CA GLY A 354 0.00 -0.77 -8.27
C GLY A 354 -0.14 -0.01 -6.95
N CYS A 355 0.17 -0.68 -5.84
CA CYS A 355 0.18 -0.10 -4.50
C CYS A 355 -1.14 0.57 -4.05
N GLN A 356 -2.27 0.09 -4.59
CA GLN A 356 -3.63 0.54 -4.23
C GLN A 356 -4.53 -0.64 -3.85
N GLN A 357 -4.17 -1.31 -2.75
CA GLN A 357 -4.83 -2.51 -2.22
C GLN A 357 -6.33 -2.27 -1.92
N ILE A 358 -6.67 -1.08 -1.42
CA ILE A 358 -8.02 -0.75 -0.98
C ILE A 358 -8.96 -0.56 -2.16
N PHE A 359 -8.54 0.24 -3.14
CA PHE A 359 -9.23 0.33 -4.42
C PHE A 359 -9.38 -1.05 -5.07
N SER A 360 -8.31 -1.85 -5.04
CA SER A 360 -8.33 -3.20 -5.61
C SER A 360 -9.40 -4.07 -4.97
N ALA A 361 -9.52 -4.06 -3.64
CA ALA A 361 -10.54 -4.82 -2.92
C ALA A 361 -11.97 -4.34 -3.25
N ALA A 362 -12.17 -3.03 -3.40
CA ALA A 362 -13.45 -2.49 -3.84
C ALA A 362 -13.79 -2.91 -5.28
N LEU A 363 -12.83 -2.86 -6.21
CA LEU A 363 -13.03 -3.30 -7.59
C LEU A 363 -13.34 -4.81 -7.66
N ILE A 364 -12.64 -5.63 -6.88
CA ILE A 364 -12.91 -7.08 -6.80
C ILE A 364 -14.34 -7.34 -6.31
N ALA A 365 -14.83 -6.58 -5.32
CA ALA A 365 -16.22 -6.68 -4.85
C ALA A 365 -17.24 -6.24 -5.91
N HIS A 366 -16.97 -5.14 -6.62
CA HIS A 366 -17.82 -4.67 -7.72
C HIS A 366 -17.94 -5.73 -8.82
N VAL A 367 -16.80 -6.31 -9.20
CA VAL A 367 -16.72 -7.35 -10.22
C VAL A 367 -17.39 -8.66 -9.76
N GLU A 368 -17.28 -9.02 -8.48
CA GLU A 368 -18.05 -10.12 -7.88
C GLU A 368 -19.56 -9.88 -7.95
N ALA A 369 -20.02 -8.65 -7.67
CA ALA A 369 -21.44 -8.33 -7.65
C ALA A 369 -22.08 -8.21 -9.04
N GLY A 370 -21.34 -7.68 -10.02
CA GLY A 370 -21.87 -7.31 -11.34
C GLY A 370 -21.67 -8.35 -12.46
N TYR A 371 -20.68 -9.23 -12.34
CA TYR A 371 -20.29 -10.14 -13.44
C TYR A 371 -20.56 -11.59 -13.04
N GLY A 372 -21.03 -12.44 -13.96
CA GLY A 372 -21.46 -13.82 -13.66
C GLY A 372 -20.40 -14.92 -13.87
N ASP A 373 -19.25 -14.61 -14.45
CA ASP A 373 -18.25 -15.60 -14.88
C ASP A 373 -16.85 -15.29 -14.34
N ASP A 374 -16.22 -16.27 -13.67
CA ASP A 374 -14.90 -16.10 -13.07
C ASP A 374 -13.77 -15.91 -14.06
N ALA A 375 -13.90 -16.42 -15.29
CA ALA A 375 -12.90 -16.16 -16.32
C ALA A 375 -12.88 -14.66 -16.66
N ARG A 376 -14.05 -14.06 -16.91
CA ARG A 376 -14.19 -12.61 -17.12
C ARG A 376 -13.76 -11.80 -15.89
N ARG A 377 -14.11 -12.23 -14.68
CA ARG A 377 -13.71 -11.52 -13.46
C ARG A 377 -12.18 -11.50 -13.28
N ASN A 378 -11.51 -12.65 -13.52
CA ASN A 378 -10.05 -12.72 -13.46
C ASN A 378 -9.36 -11.97 -14.61
N GLU A 379 -9.98 -11.88 -15.79
CA GLU A 379 -9.49 -11.04 -16.89
C GLU A 379 -9.46 -9.56 -16.50
N LEU A 380 -10.51 -9.08 -15.80
CA LEU A 380 -10.60 -7.70 -15.33
C LEU A 380 -9.73 -7.43 -14.09
N CYS A 381 -9.49 -8.44 -13.26
CA CYS A 381 -8.82 -8.34 -11.97
C CYS A 381 -7.48 -9.08 -11.95
N VAL A 382 -6.61 -8.84 -12.93
CA VAL A 382 -5.28 -9.46 -12.94
C VAL A 382 -4.43 -8.94 -11.77
N PRO A 383 -3.93 -9.83 -10.88
CA PRO A 383 -3.15 -9.42 -9.72
C PRO A 383 -1.80 -8.78 -10.08
N LEU A 384 -1.43 -7.78 -9.28
CA LEU A 384 -0.15 -7.08 -9.29
C LEU A 384 0.57 -7.37 -7.96
N PRO A 385 1.56 -8.27 -7.92
CA PRO A 385 2.38 -8.49 -6.72
C PRO A 385 3.03 -7.21 -6.22
N HIS A 386 3.27 -7.12 -4.91
CA HIS A 386 4.03 -6.00 -4.36
C HIS A 386 5.43 -5.90 -5.00
N PRO A 387 5.92 -4.68 -5.23
CA PRO A 387 7.25 -4.50 -5.77
C PRO A 387 8.30 -4.80 -4.69
N ASP A 388 9.50 -5.16 -5.10
CA ASP A 388 10.68 -5.27 -4.23
C ASP A 388 11.90 -4.57 -4.83
N THR A 389 12.22 -4.85 -6.09
CA THR A 389 13.40 -4.30 -6.78
C THR A 389 13.04 -3.01 -7.51
N ASP A 390 14.04 -2.20 -7.85
CA ASP A 390 13.86 -1.03 -8.73
C ASP A 390 13.07 -1.38 -10.00
N VAL A 391 13.46 -2.45 -10.71
CA VAL A 391 12.77 -2.92 -11.93
C VAL A 391 11.28 -3.24 -11.71
N ASP A 392 10.83 -3.54 -10.49
CA ASP A 392 9.42 -3.75 -10.21
C ASP A 392 8.58 -2.47 -10.41
N TRP A 393 9.16 -1.27 -10.40
CA TRP A 393 8.46 -0.05 -10.83
C TRP A 393 7.94 -0.19 -12.26
N LEU A 394 8.76 -0.69 -13.19
CA LEU A 394 8.38 -0.88 -14.59
C LEU A 394 7.31 -1.97 -14.71
N ARG A 395 7.45 -3.06 -13.94
CA ARG A 395 6.48 -4.17 -13.96
C ARG A 395 5.11 -3.70 -13.48
N LEU A 396 5.06 -2.90 -12.42
CA LEU A 396 3.81 -2.31 -11.94
C LEU A 396 3.23 -1.31 -12.94
N ALA A 397 4.04 -0.40 -13.49
CA ALA A 397 3.58 0.56 -14.49
C ALA A 397 2.99 -0.16 -15.72
N LEU A 398 3.67 -1.19 -16.23
CA LEU A 398 3.19 -1.99 -17.37
C LEU A 398 1.86 -2.67 -17.06
N ALA A 399 1.75 -3.28 -15.88
CA ALA A 399 0.53 -3.94 -15.45
C ALA A 399 -0.63 -2.95 -15.26
N ASP A 400 -0.38 -1.75 -14.71
CA ASP A 400 -1.37 -0.70 -14.55
C ASP A 400 -1.93 -0.22 -15.91
N TYR A 401 -1.06 0.01 -16.91
CA TYR A 401 -1.49 0.38 -18.26
C TYR A 401 -2.26 -0.75 -18.94
N THR A 402 -1.82 -2.00 -18.78
CA THR A 402 -2.46 -3.17 -19.39
C THR A 402 -3.83 -3.43 -18.79
N ASN A 403 -3.97 -3.35 -17.45
CA ASN A 403 -5.27 -3.45 -16.79
C ASN A 403 -6.19 -2.30 -17.21
N GLN A 404 -5.69 -1.06 -17.28
CA GLN A 404 -6.50 0.06 -17.73
C GLN A 404 -7.00 -0.08 -19.17
N LEU A 405 -6.18 -0.63 -20.08
CA LEU A 405 -6.59 -0.92 -21.46
C LEU A 405 -7.77 -1.88 -21.50
N ARG A 406 -7.75 -2.96 -20.70
CA ARG A 406 -8.88 -3.90 -20.58
C ARG A 406 -10.14 -3.19 -20.08
N TRP A 407 -10.00 -2.29 -19.10
CA TRP A 407 -11.14 -1.58 -18.53
C TRP A 407 -11.73 -0.57 -19.53
N PHE A 408 -10.93 0.03 -20.41
CA PHE A 408 -11.46 0.90 -21.47
C PHE A 408 -12.34 0.19 -22.50
N ASP A 409 -12.35 -1.14 -22.53
CA ASP A 409 -13.26 -1.94 -23.37
C ASP A 409 -14.59 -2.26 -22.67
N ASP A 410 -14.76 -1.82 -21.41
CA ASP A 410 -15.95 -2.06 -20.60
C ASP A 410 -16.58 -0.72 -20.11
N PRO A 411 -17.60 -0.20 -20.82
CA PRO A 411 -18.22 1.09 -20.49
C PRO A 411 -18.90 1.15 -19.12
N GLU A 412 -19.44 0.03 -18.64
CA GLU A 412 -20.10 -0.05 -17.33
C GLU A 412 -19.06 0.06 -16.22
N LEU A 413 -17.96 -0.70 -16.35
CA LEU A 413 -16.83 -0.60 -15.43
C LEU A 413 -16.21 0.80 -15.44
N MET A 414 -16.01 1.41 -16.61
CA MET A 414 -15.50 2.79 -16.69
C MET A 414 -16.41 3.81 -15.99
N THR A 415 -17.73 3.57 -16.03
CA THR A 415 -18.69 4.42 -15.31
C THR A 415 -18.51 4.26 -13.80
N TRP A 416 -18.39 3.02 -13.30
CA TRP A 416 -18.12 2.77 -11.89
C TRP A 416 -16.78 3.37 -11.43
N LEU A 417 -15.71 3.16 -12.18
CA LEU A 417 -14.37 3.70 -11.89
C LEU A 417 -14.39 5.23 -11.75
N SER A 418 -15.18 5.92 -12.58
CA SER A 418 -15.30 7.39 -12.50
C SER A 418 -15.96 7.90 -11.22
N GLY A 419 -16.76 7.05 -10.55
CA GLY A 419 -17.38 7.32 -9.26
C GLY A 419 -16.60 6.76 -8.06
N ALA A 420 -15.63 5.89 -8.28
CA ALA A 420 -14.85 5.25 -7.23
C ALA A 420 -13.80 6.21 -6.66
N ARG A 421 -14.08 6.81 -5.50
CA ARG A 421 -13.17 7.76 -4.85
C ARG A 421 -11.78 7.19 -4.52
N LEU A 422 -11.66 5.87 -4.48
CA LEU A 422 -10.44 5.16 -4.11
C LEU A 422 -9.45 5.04 -5.28
N ASP A 423 -9.88 5.27 -6.53
CA ASP A 423 -9.04 5.09 -7.73
C ASP A 423 -8.09 6.27 -7.95
N LEU A 424 -6.99 6.32 -7.20
CA LEU A 424 -5.97 7.36 -7.39
C LEU A 424 -5.47 7.39 -8.84
N PHE A 425 -5.30 6.24 -9.49
CA PHE A 425 -4.81 6.22 -10.88
C PHE A 425 -5.85 6.80 -11.84
N GLY A 426 -7.12 6.45 -11.69
CA GLY A 426 -8.24 7.07 -12.41
C GLY A 426 -8.25 8.59 -12.28
N HIS A 427 -7.99 9.11 -11.07
CA HIS A 427 -7.83 10.55 -10.85
C HIS A 427 -6.59 11.13 -11.55
N LEU A 428 -5.47 10.40 -11.58
CA LEU A 428 -4.26 10.83 -12.30
C LEU A 428 -4.51 10.93 -13.81
N ILE A 429 -5.20 9.96 -14.40
CA ILE A 429 -5.42 9.90 -15.86
C ILE A 429 -6.69 10.61 -16.32
N GLY A 430 -7.56 11.04 -15.39
CA GLY A 430 -8.87 11.61 -15.71
C GLY A 430 -8.82 12.81 -16.66
N HIS A 431 -7.70 13.53 -16.69
CA HIS A 431 -7.45 14.64 -17.64
C HIS A 431 -7.26 14.19 -19.10
N LEU A 432 -6.90 12.92 -19.33
CA LEU A 432 -6.83 12.29 -20.65
C LEU A 432 -8.15 11.62 -21.04
N LEU A 433 -9.07 11.49 -20.10
CA LEU A 433 -10.37 10.89 -20.34
C LEU A 433 -11.38 11.96 -20.75
N PRO A 434 -12.38 11.58 -21.58
CA PRO A 434 -13.37 12.55 -22.01
C PRO A 434 -14.26 12.99 -20.84
N SER A 435 -14.53 14.30 -20.78
CA SER A 435 -15.54 14.82 -19.85
C SER A 435 -16.89 14.13 -20.05
N ALA A 436 -17.59 13.86 -18.94
CA ALA A 436 -18.96 13.37 -18.92
C ALA A 436 -19.99 14.35 -19.53
N SER A 437 -19.59 15.58 -19.90
CA SER A 437 -20.42 16.52 -20.67
C SER A 437 -20.08 16.57 -22.17
N ALA A 438 -19.01 15.90 -22.62
CA ALA A 438 -18.60 15.92 -24.01
C ALA A 438 -19.59 15.13 -24.90
N LYS A 439 -19.73 15.54 -26.18
CA LYS A 439 -20.57 14.84 -27.17
C LYS A 439 -20.07 13.41 -27.39
N PRO A 440 -20.93 12.40 -27.64
CA PRO A 440 -20.53 11.00 -27.79
C PRO A 440 -19.37 10.75 -28.76
N ARG A 441 -19.39 11.41 -29.93
CA ARG A 441 -18.30 11.32 -30.93
C ARG A 441 -16.95 11.84 -30.40
N VAL A 442 -16.98 12.90 -29.59
CA VAL A 442 -15.76 13.45 -28.96
C VAL A 442 -15.25 12.49 -27.90
N ARG A 443 -16.14 11.86 -27.12
CA ARG A 443 -15.74 10.84 -26.14
C ARG A 443 -15.05 9.66 -26.78
N ALA A 444 -15.65 9.11 -27.84
CA ALA A 444 -15.08 7.99 -28.57
C ALA A 444 -13.69 8.33 -29.14
N ARG A 445 -13.52 9.54 -29.70
CA ARG A 445 -12.23 9.99 -30.23
C ARG A 445 -11.16 10.13 -29.14
N ILE A 446 -11.48 10.80 -28.02
CA ILE A 446 -10.53 10.99 -26.91
C ILE A 446 -10.15 9.64 -26.30
N LEU A 447 -11.12 8.75 -26.10
CA LEU A 447 -10.87 7.40 -25.61
C LEU A 447 -9.96 6.61 -26.56
N GLY A 448 -10.16 6.73 -27.89
CA GLY A 448 -9.28 6.11 -28.88
C GLY A 448 -7.83 6.61 -28.80
N ILE A 449 -7.64 7.92 -28.58
CA ILE A 449 -6.31 8.51 -28.35
C ILE A 449 -5.69 7.97 -27.06
N ALA A 450 -6.45 7.95 -25.96
CA ALA A 450 -5.98 7.43 -24.68
C ALA A 450 -5.55 5.95 -24.79
N LYS A 451 -6.37 5.11 -25.43
CA LYS A 451 -6.03 3.70 -25.74
C LYS A 451 -4.72 3.59 -26.51
N SER A 452 -4.53 4.39 -27.56
CA SER A 452 -3.31 4.37 -28.37
C SER A 452 -2.07 4.77 -27.55
N VAL A 453 -2.16 5.83 -26.75
CA VAL A 453 -1.07 6.27 -25.87
C VAL A 453 -0.71 5.20 -24.85
N PHE A 454 -1.72 4.57 -24.23
CA PHE A 454 -1.51 3.55 -23.20
C PHE A 454 -0.92 2.28 -23.79
N ALA A 455 -1.39 1.86 -24.96
CA ALA A 455 -0.84 0.70 -25.67
C ALA A 455 0.63 0.92 -26.08
N ALA A 456 0.96 2.10 -26.62
CA ALA A 456 2.34 2.44 -26.97
C ALA A 456 3.25 2.48 -25.73
N THR A 457 2.77 3.08 -24.63
CA THR A 457 3.51 3.16 -23.37
C THR A 457 3.75 1.77 -22.77
N ALA A 458 2.73 0.89 -22.78
CA ALA A 458 2.86 -0.49 -22.33
C ALA A 458 3.86 -1.28 -23.20
N ALA A 459 3.80 -1.14 -24.52
CA ALA A 459 4.77 -1.76 -25.43
C ALA A 459 6.20 -1.31 -25.11
N ARG A 460 6.41 -0.01 -24.89
CA ARG A 460 7.73 0.52 -24.57
C ARG A 460 8.27 0.01 -23.23
N LEU A 461 7.44 -0.07 -22.20
CA LEU A 461 7.82 -0.68 -20.93
C LEU A 461 8.19 -2.17 -21.09
N GLY A 462 7.46 -2.90 -21.93
CA GLY A 462 7.77 -4.29 -22.28
C GLY A 462 9.13 -4.45 -22.96
N GLU A 463 9.46 -3.57 -23.91
CA GLU A 463 10.77 -3.54 -24.57
C GLU A 463 11.91 -3.29 -23.59
N LEU A 464 11.76 -2.30 -22.70
CA LEU A 464 12.76 -1.99 -21.67
C LEU A 464 12.98 -3.17 -20.71
N LEU A 465 11.90 -3.82 -20.28
CA LEU A 465 11.96 -5.00 -19.42
C LEU A 465 12.64 -6.19 -20.11
N ALA A 466 12.35 -6.42 -21.39
CA ALA A 466 12.96 -7.50 -22.16
C ALA A 466 14.47 -7.27 -22.36
N ALA A 467 14.87 -6.02 -22.65
CA ALA A 467 16.27 -5.66 -22.79
C ALA A 467 17.05 -5.83 -21.47
N GLU A 468 16.46 -5.41 -20.34
CA GLU A 468 17.06 -5.59 -19.02
C GLU A 468 17.23 -7.06 -18.66
N ALA A 469 16.21 -7.89 -18.94
CA ALA A 469 16.29 -9.33 -18.70
C ALA A 469 17.38 -10.01 -19.55
N ALA A 470 17.56 -9.57 -20.79
CA ALA A 470 18.62 -10.07 -21.66
C ALA A 470 20.02 -9.69 -21.14
N LEU A 471 20.19 -8.46 -20.63
CA LEU A 471 21.44 -8.00 -20.02
C LEU A 471 21.77 -8.75 -18.72
N ALA A 472 20.76 -9.11 -17.92
CA ALA A 472 20.96 -9.87 -16.69
C ALA A 472 21.31 -11.36 -16.94
N ALA A 473 21.03 -11.87 -18.15
CA ALA A 473 21.30 -13.25 -18.55
C ALA A 473 22.66 -13.43 -19.27
N SER A 474 23.27 -12.33 -19.72
CA SER A 474 24.63 -12.28 -20.30
C SER A 474 25.68 -12.06 -19.23
#